data_AF-A0A517TU55-F1
#
_entry.id   AF-A0A517TU55-F1
#
_cell.length_a   1.000
_cell.length_b   1.000
_cell.length_c   1.000
_cell.angle_alpha   90.00
_cell.angle_beta   90.00
_cell.angle_gamma   90.00
#
_symmetry.space_group_name_H-M   'P 1'
#
loop_
_entity.id
_entity.type
_entity.pdbx_description
1 polymer ?
#
loop_
_entity_poly.entity_id
_entity_poly.type
_entity_poly.pdbx_seq_one_letter_code
_entity_poly.pdbx_strand_id
1 'polypeptide(L)'
;MLLFKKKFLPAIRSGAKTQTIRLWKWRMMRPGQRSYIPGAGYVAIERVEPVALAELTDADAVPDGFETANALRHELSSIYGDKLAVGYQAFRVVFRVTGEGKKG
;
A
#
# COMPACT_ATOMS: atom_id res chain seq x y z
N MET A 1 -11.01 3.72 2.68
CA MET A 1 -9.99 4.80 2.67
C MET A 1 -8.62 4.17 2.94
N LEU A 2 -7.57 4.66 2.29
CA LEU A 2 -6.18 4.26 2.55
C LEU A 2 -5.42 5.43 3.18
N LEU A 3 -4.74 5.17 4.30
CA LEU A 3 -3.97 6.17 5.03
C LEU A 3 -2.48 6.00 4.76
N PHE A 4 -1.78 7.10 4.53
CA PHE A 4 -0.34 7.12 4.24
C PHE A 4 0.36 8.18 5.08
N LYS A 5 1.62 7.93 5.45
CA LYS A 5 2.50 8.97 6.01
C LYS A 5 2.67 10.08 4.98
N LYS A 6 2.75 11.34 5.44
CA LYS A 6 2.86 12.53 4.56
C LYS A 6 3.98 12.43 3.53
N LYS A 7 5.13 11.80 3.88
CA LYS A 7 6.27 11.59 2.99
C LYS A 7 5.93 10.85 1.68
N PHE A 8 4.89 10.03 1.68
CA PHE A 8 4.47 9.26 0.51
C PHE A 8 3.47 10.00 -0.39
N LEU A 9 2.85 11.09 0.08
CA LEU A 9 1.82 11.80 -0.69
C LEU A 9 2.35 12.37 -2.02
N PRO A 10 3.54 12.98 -2.09
CA PRO A 10 4.08 13.46 -3.38
C PRO A 10 4.24 12.32 -4.40
N ALA A 11 4.81 11.18 -3.97
CA ALA A 11 5.02 10.02 -4.83
C ALA A 11 3.70 9.37 -5.28
N ILE A 12 2.67 9.35 -4.42
CA ILE A 12 1.34 8.87 -4.80
C ILE A 12 0.72 9.81 -5.83
N ARG A 13 0.75 11.13 -5.58
CA ARG A 13 0.19 12.13 -6.49
C ARG A 13 0.83 12.11 -7.88
N SER A 14 2.15 11.89 -7.96
CA SER A 14 2.86 11.79 -9.23
C SER A 14 2.66 10.45 -9.94
N GLY A 15 2.01 9.47 -9.28
CA GLY A 15 1.87 8.12 -9.80
C GLY A 15 3.15 7.27 -9.70
N ALA A 16 4.19 7.77 -9.03
CA ALA A 16 5.42 6.99 -8.79
C ALA A 16 5.19 5.86 -7.78
N LYS A 17 4.33 6.10 -6.78
CA LYS A 17 3.91 5.10 -5.80
C LYS A 17 2.53 4.56 -6.15
N THR A 18 2.50 3.34 -6.67
CA THR A 18 1.28 2.66 -7.15
C THR A 18 0.90 1.45 -6.31
N GLN A 19 1.68 1.15 -5.27
CA GLN A 19 1.49 -0.03 -4.43
C GLN A 19 1.52 0.32 -2.95
N THR A 20 0.84 -0.49 -2.14
CA THR A 20 1.12 -0.60 -0.71
C THR A 20 0.90 -1.99 -0.15
N ILE A 21 1.77 -2.39 0.79
CA ILE A 21 1.53 -3.58 1.61
C ILE A 21 0.72 -3.21 2.87
N ARG A 22 -0.34 -3.97 3.13
CA ARG A 22 -1.24 -3.79 4.29
C ARG A 22 -1.43 -5.09 5.03
N LEU A 23 -1.39 -5.04 6.36
CA LEU A 23 -1.72 -6.20 7.18
C LEU A 23 -3.15 -6.13 7.68
N TRP A 24 -3.92 -7.16 7.36
CA TRP A 24 -5.31 -7.31 7.77
C TRP A 24 -5.60 -8.77 8.16
N LYS A 25 -6.57 -8.99 9.05
CA LYS A 25 -7.09 -10.34 9.32
C LYS A 25 -7.83 -10.94 8.11
N TRP A 26 -8.43 -10.06 7.29
CA TRP A 26 -9.19 -10.42 6.10
C TRP A 26 -9.03 -9.34 5.04
N ARG A 27 -9.20 -9.72 3.76
CA ARG A 27 -9.05 -8.81 2.62
C ARG A 27 -10.05 -7.65 2.70
N MET A 28 -9.58 -6.43 2.99
CA MET A 28 -10.43 -5.24 3.15
C MET A 28 -10.72 -4.46 1.86
N MET A 29 -10.01 -4.76 0.77
CA MET A 29 -10.15 -4.07 -0.52
C MET A 29 -10.39 -5.07 -1.65
N ARG A 30 -10.97 -4.63 -2.76
CA ARG A 30 -11.20 -5.46 -3.95
C ARG A 30 -10.77 -4.75 -5.24
N PRO A 31 -10.29 -5.47 -6.26
CA PRO A 31 -10.10 -4.93 -7.60
C PRO A 31 -11.37 -4.23 -8.12
N GLY A 32 -11.22 -3.12 -8.82
CA GLY A 32 -12.32 -2.27 -9.31
C GLY A 32 -12.93 -1.34 -8.25
N GLN A 33 -12.57 -1.48 -6.98
CA GLN A 33 -13.04 -0.60 -5.92
C GLN A 33 -12.45 0.81 -6.06
N ARG A 34 -13.28 1.83 -5.91
CA ARG A 34 -12.82 3.21 -5.71
C ARG A 34 -12.48 3.45 -4.24
N SER A 35 -11.31 4.02 -3.96
CA SER A 35 -10.88 4.40 -2.62
C SER A 35 -10.39 5.86 -2.62
N TYR A 36 -10.19 6.41 -1.43
CA TYR A 36 -9.70 7.76 -1.23
C TYR A 36 -8.44 7.73 -0.38
N ILE A 37 -7.46 8.56 -0.75
CA ILE A 37 -6.25 8.82 0.02
C ILE A 37 -6.29 10.29 0.44
N PRO A 38 -6.42 10.59 1.74
CA PRO A 38 -6.36 11.95 2.23
C PRO A 38 -5.07 12.63 1.79
N GLY A 39 -5.21 13.77 1.11
CA GLY A 39 -4.09 14.51 0.58
C GLY A 39 -3.52 13.96 -0.74
N ALA A 40 -4.07 12.92 -1.38
CA ALA A 40 -3.69 12.54 -2.75
C ALA A 40 -4.88 12.44 -3.72
N GLY A 41 -6.11 12.28 -3.21
CA GLY A 41 -7.32 12.22 -4.02
C GLY A 41 -7.90 10.82 -4.13
N TYR A 42 -8.77 10.61 -5.12
CA TYR A 42 -9.33 9.29 -5.40
C TYR A 42 -8.35 8.38 -6.14
N VAL A 43 -8.44 7.10 -5.81
CA VAL A 43 -7.67 6.03 -6.45
C VAL A 43 -8.60 4.87 -6.83
N ALA A 44 -8.28 4.21 -7.93
CA ALA A 44 -8.88 2.94 -8.31
C ALA A 44 -7.97 1.81 -7.81
N ILE A 45 -8.55 0.82 -7.11
CA ILE A 45 -7.84 -0.38 -6.71
C ILE A 45 -7.80 -1.33 -7.91
N GLU A 46 -6.60 -1.68 -8.37
CA GLU A 46 -6.40 -2.50 -9.57
C GLU A 46 -6.18 -3.97 -9.19
N ARG A 47 -5.44 -4.22 -8.11
CA ARG A 47 -5.15 -5.58 -7.64
C ARG A 47 -5.10 -5.64 -6.12
N VAL A 48 -5.61 -6.74 -5.56
CA VAL A 48 -5.47 -7.06 -4.14
C VAL A 48 -5.17 -8.53 -3.99
N GLU A 49 -3.93 -8.85 -3.62
CA GLU A 49 -3.45 -10.23 -3.49
C GLU A 49 -2.77 -10.46 -2.14
N PRO A 50 -2.92 -11.66 -1.55
CA PRO A 50 -2.14 -12.03 -0.38
C PRO A 50 -0.66 -12.18 -0.77
N VAL A 51 0.23 -11.78 0.12
CA VAL A 51 1.68 -11.90 -0.10
C VAL A 51 2.37 -12.33 1.19
N ALA A 52 3.34 -13.23 1.09
CA ALA A 52 4.21 -13.54 2.21
C ALA A 52 5.28 -12.45 2.35
N LEU A 53 5.48 -11.90 3.55
CA LEU A 53 6.49 -10.86 3.77
C LEU A 53 7.91 -11.34 3.41
N ALA A 54 8.18 -12.63 3.61
CA ALA A 54 9.42 -13.29 3.23
C ALA A 54 9.65 -13.39 1.71
N GLU A 55 8.61 -13.22 0.90
CA GLU A 55 8.68 -13.27 -0.57
C GLU A 55 8.74 -11.88 -1.22
N LEU A 56 8.63 -10.80 -0.45
CA LEU A 56 8.71 -9.45 -0.99
C LEU A 56 10.07 -9.20 -1.64
N THR A 57 10.10 -8.72 -2.88
CA THR A 57 11.32 -8.46 -3.64
C THR A 57 11.58 -6.96 -3.78
N ASP A 58 12.75 -6.59 -4.32
CA ASP A 58 13.05 -5.17 -4.60
C ASP A 58 12.05 -4.58 -5.60
N ALA A 59 11.54 -5.41 -6.52
CA ALA A 59 10.47 -5.04 -7.44
C ALA A 59 9.15 -4.68 -6.72
N ASP A 60 8.96 -5.13 -5.47
CA ASP A 60 7.83 -4.75 -4.62
C ASP A 60 8.11 -3.52 -3.78
N ALA A 61 9.38 -3.32 -3.41
CA ALA A 61 9.84 -2.20 -2.60
C ALA A 61 9.72 -0.87 -3.36
N VAL A 62 10.21 -0.83 -4.60
CA VAL A 62 10.24 0.38 -5.43
C VAL A 62 8.84 1.02 -5.58
N PRO A 63 7.80 0.29 -6.04
CA PRO A 63 6.46 0.85 -6.16
C PRO A 63 5.78 1.10 -4.80
N ASP A 64 6.29 0.53 -3.70
CA ASP A 64 5.88 0.87 -2.33
C ASP A 64 6.68 2.06 -1.74
N GLY A 65 7.62 2.63 -2.50
CA GLY A 65 8.41 3.80 -2.10
C GLY A 65 9.61 3.49 -1.21
N PHE A 66 10.17 2.28 -1.33
CA PHE A 66 11.39 1.83 -0.67
C PHE A 66 12.43 1.43 -1.72
N GLU A 67 13.71 1.64 -1.44
CA GLU A 67 14.78 1.27 -2.37
C GLU A 67 15.01 -0.25 -2.44
N THR A 68 14.77 -0.97 -1.33
CA THR A 68 15.04 -2.41 -1.23
C THR A 68 13.95 -3.16 -0.46
N ALA A 69 13.81 -4.45 -0.74
CA ALA A 69 12.93 -5.39 -0.05
C ALA A 69 13.21 -5.41 1.45
N ASN A 70 14.48 -5.33 1.84
CA ASN A 70 14.89 -5.31 3.24
C ASN A 70 14.37 -4.06 3.96
N ALA A 71 14.47 -2.88 3.33
CA ALA A 71 13.91 -1.65 3.89
C ALA A 71 12.38 -1.72 4.04
N LEU A 72 11.69 -2.28 3.04
CA LEU A 72 10.25 -2.51 3.10
C LEU A 72 9.87 -3.49 4.23
N ARG A 73 10.52 -4.64 4.32
CA ARG A 73 10.28 -5.66 5.36
C ARG A 73 10.57 -5.12 6.76
N HIS A 74 11.63 -4.33 6.92
CA HIS A 74 11.97 -3.70 8.19
C HIS A 74 10.91 -2.70 8.64
N GLU A 75 10.43 -1.83 7.74
CA GLU A 75 9.31 -0.93 8.07
C GLU A 75 8.04 -1.72 8.42
N LEU A 76 7.71 -2.77 7.66
CA LEU A 76 6.54 -3.60 7.94
C LEU A 76 6.65 -4.32 9.29
N SER A 77 7.82 -4.84 9.63
CA SER A 77 8.10 -5.44 10.93
C SER A 77 8.00 -4.40 12.06
N SER A 78 8.51 -3.19 11.87
CA SER A 78 8.41 -2.10 12.85
C SER A 78 6.96 -1.67 13.11
N ILE A 79 6.10 -1.66 12.08
CA ILE A 79 4.69 -1.25 12.21
C ILE A 79 3.81 -2.40 12.72
N TYR A 80 4.12 -3.64 12.34
CA TYR A 80 3.22 -4.78 12.45
C TYR A 80 3.79 -6.03 13.11
N GLY A 81 5.00 -5.98 13.68
CA GLY A 81 5.68 -7.13 14.29
C GLY A 81 4.77 -7.93 15.23
N ASP A 82 4.10 -7.24 16.15
CA ASP A 82 3.18 -7.85 17.11
C ASP A 82 1.89 -8.40 16.47
N LYS A 83 1.47 -7.82 15.32
CA LYS A 83 0.23 -8.19 14.64
C LYS A 83 0.36 -9.43 13.76
N LEU A 84 1.57 -9.68 13.24
CA LEU A 84 1.86 -10.90 12.49
C LEU A 84 1.68 -12.16 13.36
N ALA A 85 1.99 -12.06 14.65
CA ALA A 85 1.85 -13.16 15.59
C ALA A 85 0.39 -13.57 15.89
N VAL A 86 -0.60 -12.69 15.59
CA VAL A 86 -2.01 -12.90 15.92
C VAL A 86 -2.90 -13.16 14.69
N GLY A 87 -2.31 -13.75 13.64
CA GLY A 87 -3.04 -14.24 12.46
C GLY A 87 -3.40 -13.17 11.42
N TYR A 88 -2.67 -12.05 11.38
CA TYR A 88 -2.81 -11.07 10.30
C TYR A 88 -2.02 -11.51 9.07
N GLN A 89 -2.60 -11.29 7.89
CA GLN A 89 -1.97 -11.58 6.62
C GLN A 89 -1.63 -10.28 5.89
N ALA A 90 -0.47 -10.26 5.22
CA ALA A 90 -0.10 -9.16 4.37
C ALA A 90 -0.85 -9.26 3.02
N PHE A 91 -1.40 -8.14 2.59
CA PHE A 91 -2.06 -7.97 1.32
C PHE A 91 -1.34 -6.87 0.55
N ARG A 92 -0.94 -7.18 -0.68
CA ARG A 92 -0.48 -6.21 -1.65
C ARG A 92 -1.69 -5.55 -2.29
N VAL A 93 -1.75 -4.24 -2.21
CA VAL A 93 -2.79 -3.42 -2.82
C VAL A 93 -2.15 -2.55 -3.89
N VAL A 94 -2.45 -2.84 -5.14
CA VAL A 94 -2.06 -2.01 -6.30
C VAL A 94 -3.20 -1.05 -6.59
N PHE A 95 -2.86 0.21 -6.76
CA PHE A 95 -3.80 1.29 -7.00
C PHE A 95 -3.25 2.30 -8.01
N ARG A 96 -4.16 2.94 -8.72
CA ARG A 96 -3.86 4.04 -9.65
C ARG A 96 -4.61 5.29 -9.23
N VAL A 97 -3.92 6.43 -9.22
CA VAL A 97 -4.56 7.73 -9.02
C VAL A 97 -5.45 8.03 -10.21
N THR A 98 -6.72 8.36 -9.96
CA THR A 98 -7.70 8.61 -11.04
C THR A 98 -7.64 10.03 -11.59
N GLY A 99 -6.79 10.89 -11.03
CA GLY A 99 -6.73 12.32 -11.36
C GLY A 99 -7.92 13.13 -10.83
N GLU A 100 -8.92 12.47 -10.26
CA GLU A 100 -10.06 13.11 -9.61
C GLU A 100 -9.64 13.65 -8.25
N GLY A 101 -9.15 14.90 -8.23
CA GLY A 101 -8.51 15.48 -7.06
C GLY A 101 -8.74 16.98 -6.88
N LYS A 102 -9.99 17.39 -6.68
CA LYS A 102 -10.41 18.33 -5.61
C LYS A 102 -11.94 18.25 -5.51
N LYS A 103 -12.50 17.81 -4.37
CA LYS A 103 -13.74 18.47 -3.93
C LYS A 103 -13.31 19.91 -3.66
N GLY A 104 -13.82 20.82 -4.49
CA GLY A 104 -13.76 22.26 -4.21
C GLY A 104 -14.32 22.56 -2.83
#